data_AF-A0A653HRW6-F1
#
_entry.id   AF-A0A653HRW6-F1
#
_cell.length_a   1.000
_cell.length_b   1.000
_cell.length_c   1.000
_cell.angle_alpha   90.00
_cell.angle_beta   90.00
_cell.angle_gamma   90.00
#
_symmetry.space_group_name_H-M   'P 1'
#
loop_
_entity.id
_entity.type
_entity.pdbx_description
1 polymer ?
#
loop_
_entity_poly.entity_id
_entity_poly.type
_entity_poly.pdbx_seq_one_letter_code
_entity_poly.pdbx_strand_id
1 'polypeptide(L)'
;MEYNKEDTGELDTSSYPNFELANLFYLLKLPDVSPTEKNEAFNKLMEEIKKNNMYVYYSYICKELNLDIDEQIYNNLKEKADEELEEIKKKIQESSEDFDSMDNKNDLLLTPNFFCKIGD
;
A
#
# COMPACT_ATOMS: atom_id res chain seq x y z
N MET A 1 -20.95 -33.25 -4.92
CA MET A 1 -19.89 -32.78 -5.83
C MET A 1 -19.91 -31.28 -5.74
N GLU A 2 -18.98 -30.73 -4.97
CA GLU A 2 -18.79 -29.29 -4.85
C GLU A 2 -18.44 -28.71 -6.23
N TYR A 3 -19.15 -27.65 -6.60
CA TYR A 3 -18.90 -26.93 -7.83
C TYR A 3 -17.54 -26.24 -7.71
N ASN A 4 -16.59 -26.67 -8.52
CA ASN A 4 -15.37 -25.91 -8.80
C ASN A 4 -15.81 -24.51 -9.28
N LYS A 5 -15.55 -23.49 -8.47
CA LYS A 5 -15.64 -22.10 -8.92
C LYS A 5 -14.65 -21.96 -10.06
N GLU A 6 -15.18 -21.64 -11.23
CA GLU A 6 -14.42 -21.21 -12.38
C GLU A 6 -13.45 -20.13 -11.92
N ASP A 7 -12.16 -20.40 -12.09
CA ASP A 7 -11.08 -19.43 -12.02
C ASP A 7 -11.27 -18.47 -13.20
N THR A 8 -12.28 -17.60 -13.08
CA THR A 8 -12.38 -16.40 -13.89
C THR A 8 -11.09 -15.65 -13.59
N GLY A 9 -10.22 -15.50 -14.59
CA GLY A 9 -8.98 -14.71 -14.49
C GLY A 9 -9.22 -13.22 -14.24
N GLU A 10 -10.00 -12.90 -13.21
CA GLU A 10 -10.10 -11.62 -12.56
C GLU A 10 -8.72 -11.35 -11.98
N LEU A 11 -7.98 -10.49 -12.67
CA LEU A 11 -6.73 -9.95 -12.18
C LEU A 11 -6.96 -9.42 -10.76
N ASP A 12 -6.21 -9.93 -9.79
CA ASP A 12 -6.25 -9.48 -8.41
C ASP A 12 -5.96 -7.97 -8.37
N THR A 13 -7.02 -7.18 -8.22
CA THR A 13 -6.95 -5.72 -8.27
C THR A 13 -6.15 -5.14 -7.10
N SER A 14 -5.85 -5.95 -6.07
CA SER A 14 -4.99 -5.56 -4.95
C SER A 14 -3.53 -5.36 -5.34
N SER A 15 -3.09 -5.89 -6.49
CA SER A 15 -1.73 -5.69 -7.02
C SER A 15 -1.59 -4.38 -7.81
N TYR A 16 -2.69 -3.73 -8.17
CA TYR A 16 -2.64 -2.50 -8.95
C TYR A 16 -2.25 -1.28 -8.12
N PRO A 17 -1.50 -0.34 -8.72
CA PRO A 17 -1.30 0.98 -8.13
C PRO A 17 -2.64 1.62 -7.79
N ASN A 18 -2.75 2.19 -6.59
CA ASN A 18 -3.98 2.85 -6.17
C ASN A 18 -4.12 4.21 -6.88
N PHE A 19 -4.84 4.22 -8.00
CA PHE A 19 -5.10 5.42 -8.79
C PHE A 19 -5.89 6.49 -8.03
N GLU A 20 -6.66 6.11 -7.01
CA GLU A 20 -7.39 7.07 -6.20
C GLU A 20 -6.44 7.94 -5.35
N LEU A 21 -5.36 7.36 -4.82
CA LEU A 21 -4.32 8.13 -4.12
C LEU A 21 -3.67 9.17 -5.04
N ALA A 22 -3.44 8.82 -6.31
CA ALA A 22 -2.87 9.73 -7.30
C ALA A 22 -3.84 10.88 -7.62
N ASN A 23 -5.14 10.58 -7.76
CA ASN A 23 -6.18 11.59 -7.98
C ASN A 23 -6.29 12.55 -6.79
N LEU A 24 -6.35 12.03 -5.56
CA LEU A 24 -6.40 12.83 -4.33
C LEU A 24 -5.18 13.75 -4.21
N PHE A 25 -3.98 13.22 -4.45
CA PHE A 25 -2.76 14.02 -4.44
C PHE A 25 -2.74 15.11 -5.51
N TYR A 26 -3.23 14.81 -6.72
CA TYR A 26 -3.34 15.80 -7.78
C TYR A 26 -4.28 16.95 -7.41
N LEU A 27 -5.42 16.66 -6.78
CA LEU A 27 -6.36 17.68 -6.30
C LEU A 27 -5.72 18.65 -5.29
N LEU A 28 -4.81 18.16 -4.45
CA LEU A 28 -4.09 19.00 -3.49
C LEU A 28 -3.13 19.99 -4.16
N LYS A 29 -2.55 19.60 -5.30
CA LYS A 29 -1.60 20.43 -6.07
C LYS A 29 -2.28 21.49 -6.95
N LEU A 30 -3.55 21.31 -7.29
CA LEU A 30 -4.27 22.25 -8.14
C LEU A 30 -4.49 23.61 -7.45
N PRO A 31 -4.25 24.75 -8.13
CA PRO A 31 -4.48 26.07 -7.55
C PRO A 31 -5.97 26.40 -7.39
N ASP A 32 -6.82 25.92 -8.32
CA ASP A 32 -8.23 26.33 -8.48
C ASP A 32 -9.24 25.36 -7.83
N VAL A 33 -8.85 24.70 -6.74
CA VAL A 33 -9.74 23.81 -5.96
C VAL A 33 -10.14 24.50 -4.67
N SER A 34 -11.40 24.35 -4.26
CA SER A 34 -11.88 25.02 -3.05
C SER A 34 -11.13 24.52 -1.80
N PRO A 35 -10.93 25.36 -0.77
CA PRO A 35 -10.28 24.93 0.47
C PRO A 35 -10.96 23.72 1.14
N THR A 36 -12.29 23.62 1.02
CA THR A 36 -13.07 22.49 1.55
C THR A 36 -12.72 21.20 0.82
N GLU A 37 -12.73 21.21 -0.51
CA GLU A 37 -12.39 20.03 -1.32
C GLU A 37 -10.93 19.60 -1.10
N LYS A 38 -10.01 20.56 -0.94
CA LYS A 38 -8.61 20.24 -0.60
C LYS A 38 -8.50 19.55 0.76
N ASN A 39 -9.19 20.04 1.77
CA ASN A 39 -9.19 19.42 3.10
C ASN A 39 -9.80 18.01 3.08
N GLU A 40 -10.91 17.82 2.36
CA GLU A 40 -11.51 16.50 2.18
C GLU A 40 -10.57 15.54 1.45
N ALA A 41 -9.91 15.99 0.38
CA ALA A 41 -8.93 15.19 -0.36
C ALA A 41 -7.74 14.81 0.53
N PHE A 42 -7.23 15.75 1.33
CA PHE A 42 -6.13 15.51 2.25
C PHE A 42 -6.50 14.48 3.32
N ASN A 43 -7.69 14.60 3.90
CA ASN A 43 -8.16 13.66 4.92
C ASN A 43 -8.29 12.24 4.36
N LYS A 44 -8.92 12.08 3.19
CA LYS A 44 -9.02 10.77 2.51
C LYS A 44 -7.66 10.18 2.18
N LEU A 45 -6.74 11.02 1.70
CA LEU A 45 -5.36 10.61 1.40
C LEU A 45 -4.66 10.10 2.66
N MET A 46 -4.76 10.84 3.77
CA MET A 46 -4.17 10.45 5.05
C MET A 46 -4.82 9.20 5.67
N GLU A 47 -6.13 8.99 5.48
CA GLU A 47 -6.80 7.77 5.91
C GLU A 47 -6.25 6.54 5.19
N GLU A 48 -6.11 6.59 3.86
CA GLU A 48 -5.56 5.48 3.09
C GLU A 48 -4.07 5.23 3.38
N ILE A 49 -3.28 6.30 3.59
CA ILE A 49 -1.88 6.17 4.04
C ILE A 49 -1.80 5.43 5.38
N LYS A 50 -2.65 5.79 6.34
CA LYS A 50 -2.68 5.17 7.67
C LYS A 50 -3.16 3.73 7.63
N LYS A 51 -4.17 3.46 6.80
CA LYS A 51 -4.76 2.13 6.63
C LYS A 51 -3.77 1.13 6.03
N ASN A 52 -2.94 1.57 5.09
CA ASN A 52 -2.00 0.70 4.37
C ASN A 52 -0.54 0.86 4.83
N ASN A 53 -0.29 1.56 5.95
CA ASN A 53 1.04 1.82 6.52
C ASN A 53 2.05 2.42 5.51
N MET A 54 1.59 3.32 4.64
CA MET A 54 2.36 3.85 3.50
C MET A 54 3.37 4.94 3.92
N TYR A 55 4.32 4.61 4.79
CA TYR A 55 5.27 5.57 5.35
C TYR A 55 6.16 6.24 4.30
N VAL A 56 6.55 5.51 3.23
CA VAL A 56 7.33 6.03 2.11
C VAL A 56 6.52 7.08 1.35
N TYR A 57 5.29 6.74 0.97
CA TYR A 57 4.40 7.67 0.27
C TYR A 57 4.03 8.88 1.13
N TYR A 58 3.85 8.72 2.44
CA TYR A 58 3.65 9.84 3.38
C TYR A 58 4.81 10.83 3.33
N SER A 59 6.06 10.35 3.42
CA SER A 59 7.24 11.19 3.33
C SER A 59 7.32 11.93 1.98
N TYR A 60 7.01 11.23 0.88
CA TYR A 60 6.94 11.82 -0.45
C TYR A 60 5.90 12.96 -0.53
N ILE A 61 4.69 12.74 -0.02
CA ILE A 61 3.62 13.76 -0.04
C ILE A 61 4.02 14.98 0.80
N CYS A 62 4.56 14.78 2.00
CA CYS A 62 5.03 15.89 2.84
C CYS A 62 6.06 16.73 2.09
N LYS A 63 7.05 16.10 1.45
CA LYS A 63 8.05 16.79 0.65
C LYS A 63 7.43 17.56 -0.53
N GLU A 64 6.52 16.94 -1.27
CA GLU A 64 5.92 17.54 -2.46
C GLU A 64 4.94 18.68 -2.16
N LEU A 65 4.27 18.63 -1.01
CA LEU A 65 3.36 19.67 -0.55
C LEU A 65 4.06 20.71 0.35
N ASN A 66 5.38 20.59 0.56
CA ASN A 66 6.16 21.40 1.50
C ASN A 66 5.55 21.41 2.92
N LEU A 67 5.10 20.26 3.39
CA LEU A 67 4.62 20.04 4.75
C LEU A 67 5.73 19.44 5.61
N ASP A 68 5.76 19.82 6.88
CA ASP A 68 6.62 19.17 7.86
C ASP A 68 6.15 17.72 8.08
N ILE A 69 7.13 16.82 8.21
CA ILE A 69 6.85 15.41 8.53
C ILE A 69 6.54 15.31 10.02
N ASP A 70 5.37 14.75 10.36
CA ASP A 70 5.07 14.35 11.72
C ASP A 70 5.83 13.05 12.01
N GLU A 71 6.91 13.15 12.78
CA GLU A 71 7.75 12.00 13.13
C GLU A 71 6.98 10.92 13.89
N GLN A 72 5.97 11.28 14.68
CA GLN A 72 5.17 10.30 15.42
C GLN A 72 4.32 9.47 14.45
N ILE A 73 3.70 10.12 13.45
CA ILE A 73 2.94 9.42 12.41
C ILE A 73 3.91 8.57 11.57
N TYR A 74 5.01 9.14 11.09
CA TYR A 74 5.98 8.45 10.26
C TYR A 74 6.51 7.18 10.93
N ASN A 75 6.98 7.29 12.17
CA ASN A 75 7.53 6.15 12.91
C ASN A 75 6.47 5.07 13.18
N ASN A 76 5.23 5.45 13.50
CA ASN A 76 4.15 4.48 13.71
C ASN A 76 3.80 3.70 12.43
N LEU A 77 3.77 4.39 11.28
CA LEU A 77 3.52 3.73 9.99
C LEU A 77 4.68 2.80 9.63
N LYS A 78 5.92 3.26 9.82
CA LYS A 78 7.11 2.47 9.54
C LYS A 78 7.17 1.20 10.41
N GLU A 79 6.92 1.32 11.71
CA GLU A 79 6.92 0.18 12.64
C GLU A 79 5.94 -0.91 12.19
N LYS A 80 4.70 -0.54 11.88
CA LYS A 80 3.69 -1.49 11.39
C LYS A 80 4.03 -2.09 10.01
N ALA A 81 4.63 -1.29 9.13
CA ALA A 81 5.08 -1.77 7.83
C ALA A 81 6.24 -2.77 7.97
N ASP A 82 7.19 -2.51 8.89
CA ASP A 82 8.29 -3.41 9.19
C ASP A 82 7.77 -4.73 9.79
N GLU A 83 6.80 -4.69 10.70
CA GLU A 83 6.13 -5.87 11.25
C GLU A 83 5.49 -6.74 10.15
N GLU A 84 4.71 -6.14 9.26
CA GLU A 84 4.08 -6.84 8.13
C GLU A 84 5.12 -7.45 7.18
N LEU A 85 6.22 -6.73 6.91
CA LEU A 85 7.30 -7.23 6.06
C LEU A 85 8.01 -8.44 6.68
N GLU A 86 8.22 -8.45 8.00
CA GLU A 86 8.80 -9.60 8.69
C GLU A 86 7.86 -10.81 8.67
N GLU A 87 6.55 -10.61 8.79
CA GLU A 87 5.56 -11.69 8.61
C GLU A 87 5.60 -12.27 7.19
N ILE A 88 5.69 -11.43 6.16
CA ILE A 88 5.83 -11.85 4.76
C ILE A 88 7.12 -12.66 4.57
N LYS A 89 8.25 -12.19 5.08
CA LYS A 89 9.54 -12.90 4.99
C LYS A 89 9.48 -14.26 5.68
N LYS A 90 8.88 -14.33 6.87
CA LYS A 90 8.71 -15.57 7.61
C LYS A 90 7.87 -16.58 6.81
N LYS A 91 6.75 -16.13 6.21
CA LYS A 91 5.90 -16.98 5.38
C LYS A 91 6.66 -17.54 4.16
N ILE A 92 7.43 -16.68 3.48
CA ILE A 92 8.27 -17.11 2.34
C ILE A 92 9.32 -18.13 2.79
N GLN A 93 9.93 -17.95 3.96
CA GLN A 93 10.90 -18.89 4.49
C GLN A 93 10.26 -20.25 4.78
N GLU A 94 9.11 -20.28 5.47
CA GLU A 94 8.36 -21.52 5.77
C GLU A 94 7.97 -22.25 4.47
N SER A 95 7.42 -21.53 3.49
CA SER A 95 7.08 -22.09 2.17
C SER A 95 8.31 -22.60 1.40
N SER A 96 9.48 -21.98 1.56
CA SER A 96 10.69 -22.45 0.87
C SER A 96 11.22 -23.79 1.39
N GLU A 97 10.85 -24.17 2.62
CA GLU A 97 11.22 -25.44 3.23
C GLU A 97 10.29 -26.59 2.78
N ASP A 98 9.05 -26.26 2.35
CA ASP A 98 8.06 -27.20 1.80
C ASP A 98 8.06 -27.19 0.26
N PHE A 99 8.58 -28.25 -0.35
CA PHE A 99 8.97 -28.31 -1.78
C PHE A 99 7.82 -28.45 -2.81
N ASP A 100 6.54 -28.33 -2.43
CA ASP A 100 5.43 -28.51 -3.38
C ASP A 100 5.19 -27.25 -4.24
N SER A 101 5.55 -27.40 -5.52
CA SER A 101 6.04 -26.35 -6.43
C SER A 101 5.09 -25.26 -6.96
N MET A 102 3.96 -24.98 -6.31
CA MET A 102 3.06 -23.89 -6.73
C MET A 102 2.92 -22.77 -5.68
N ASP A 103 2.93 -23.09 -4.39
CA ASP A 103 2.74 -22.11 -3.31
C ASP A 103 3.94 -21.14 -3.20
N ASN A 104 5.15 -21.65 -3.43
CA ASN A 104 6.39 -20.87 -3.33
C ASN A 104 6.45 -19.70 -4.32
N LYS A 105 5.78 -19.81 -5.47
CA LYS A 105 5.71 -18.73 -6.47
C LYS A 105 4.77 -17.61 -6.05
N ASN A 106 3.61 -17.95 -5.49
CA ASN A 106 2.64 -16.96 -5.02
C ASN A 106 3.15 -16.24 -3.77
N ASP A 107 3.83 -16.95 -2.86
CA ASP A 107 4.41 -16.34 -1.66
C ASP A 107 5.55 -15.38 -2.01
N LEU A 108 6.35 -15.68 -3.04
CA LEU A 108 7.38 -14.75 -3.53
C LEU A 108 6.80 -13.43 -4.07
N LEU A 109 5.56 -13.43 -4.57
CA LEU A 109 4.88 -12.22 -5.04
C LEU A 109 4.43 -11.30 -3.91
N LEU A 110 4.36 -11.79 -2.66
CA LEU A 110 3.95 -10.98 -1.51
C LEU A 110 4.91 -9.82 -1.25
N THR A 111 6.22 -10.03 -1.41
CA THR A 111 7.22 -8.98 -1.18
C THR A 111 7.11 -7.83 -2.20
N PRO A 112 7.11 -8.06 -3.53
CA PRO A 112 6.85 -7.00 -4.50
C PRO A 112 5.50 -6.30 -4.29
N ASN A 113 4.43 -7.05 -4.03
CA ASN A 113 3.10 -6.47 -3.80
C ASN A 113 3.09 -5.55 -2.57
N PHE A 114 3.80 -5.92 -1.50
CA PHE A 114 3.98 -5.08 -0.33
C PHE A 114 4.69 -3.75 -0.65
N PHE A 115 5.79 -3.79 -1.43
CA PHE A 115 6.50 -2.57 -1.84
C PHE A 115 5.62 -1.66 -2.71
N CYS A 116 4.91 -2.24 -3.69
CA CYS A 116 3.91 -1.50 -4.48
C CYS A 116 2.84 -0.84 -3.59
N LYS A 117 2.40 -1.54 -2.54
CA LYS A 117 1.38 -1.04 -1.60
C LYS A 117 1.88 0.16 -0.78
N ILE A 118 3.12 0.15 -0.29
CA ILE A 118 3.66 1.25 0.52
C ILE A 118 4.18 2.43 -0.31
N GLY A 119 4.32 2.23 -1.63
CA GLY A 119 4.80 3.23 -2.58
C GLY A 119 6.32 3.36 -2.65
N ASP A 120 7.03 2.24 -2.51
CA ASP A 120 8.49 2.11 -2.66
C ASP A 120 8.87 1.59 -4.06
#